data_AF-A0A251X4Z1-F1
#
_entry.id   AF-A0A251X4Z1-F1
#
_cell.length_a   1.000
_cell.length_b   1.000
_cell.length_c   1.000
_cell.angle_alpha   90.00
_cell.angle_beta   90.00
_cell.angle_gamma   90.00
#
_symmetry.space_group_name_H-M   'P 1'
#
loop_
_entity.id
_entity.type
_entity.pdbx_description
1 polymer ?
#
loop_
_entity_poly.entity_id
_entity_poly.type
_entity_poly.pdbx_seq_one_letter_code
_entity_poly.pdbx_strand_id
1 'polypeptide(L)' 'MPRANDAGIEFYAWDFNYDAEQGFKATIMIDKDGKQSHKFKTGSFQIAVKVVDNDGLESLEVVYLKVNGKVTG' A
#
# COMPACT_ATOMS: atom_id res chain seq x y z
N MET A 1 -0.61 24.38 -9.99
CA MET A 1 -1.23 23.17 -9.42
C MET A 1 -0.18 22.50 -8.55
N PRO A 2 -0.38 22.28 -7.24
CA PRO A 2 0.68 21.71 -6.43
C PRO A 2 0.72 20.19 -6.67
N ARG A 3 1.88 19.71 -7.14
CA ARG A 3 2.28 18.31 -7.05
C ARG A 3 2.48 17.97 -5.57
N ALA A 4 2.33 16.70 -5.21
CA ALA A 4 2.62 16.14 -3.89
C ALA A 4 4.10 16.26 -3.42
N ASN A 5 4.84 17.27 -3.89
CA ASN A 5 6.28 17.42 -3.73
C ASN A 5 6.71 18.15 -2.44
N ASP A 6 5.79 18.55 -1.56
CA ASP A 6 6.10 19.33 -0.35
C ASP A 6 5.93 18.56 0.97
N ALA A 7 5.62 17.25 0.93
CA ALA A 7 5.46 16.47 2.16
C ALA A 7 6.77 15.91 2.75
N GLY A 8 7.93 16.07 2.07
CA GLY A 8 9.21 15.54 2.56
C GLY A 8 9.29 14.00 2.57
N ILE A 9 8.49 13.30 1.78
CA ILE A 9 8.44 11.83 1.85
C ILE A 9 9.74 11.20 1.31
N GLU A 10 10.38 10.36 2.12
CA GLU A 10 11.60 9.65 1.77
C GLU A 10 11.28 8.38 0.98
N PHE A 11 10.35 7.52 1.42
CA PHE A 11 9.85 6.42 0.59
C PHE A 11 8.51 5.85 1.06
N TYR A 12 7.91 5.06 0.17
CA TYR A 12 6.77 4.21 0.43
C TYR A 12 7.20 2.74 0.43
N ALA A 13 6.53 1.91 1.23
CA ALA A 13 6.62 0.45 1.17
C ALA A 13 5.21 -0.14 1.13
N TRP A 14 5.02 -1.19 0.35
CA TRP A 14 3.71 -1.78 0.08
C TRP A 14 3.67 -3.24 0.48
N ASP A 15 2.67 -3.63 1.24
CA ASP A 15 2.33 -5.01 1.57
C ASP A 15 0.93 -5.32 1.01
N PHE A 16 0.89 -6.12 -0.06
CA PHE A 16 -0.37 -6.48 -0.74
C PHE A 16 -1.10 -7.65 -0.10
N ASN A 17 -0.49 -8.31 0.89
CA ASN A 17 -1.07 -9.43 1.63
C ASN A 17 -0.93 -9.17 3.13
N TYR A 18 -1.26 -7.93 3.53
CA TYR A 18 -1.11 -7.49 4.90
C TYR A 18 -1.99 -8.33 5.83
N ASP A 19 -1.37 -8.76 6.92
CA ASP A 19 -2.03 -9.44 8.01
C ASP A 19 -1.58 -8.78 9.30
N ALA A 20 -2.53 -8.14 10.00
CA ALA A 20 -2.25 -7.38 11.21
C ALA A 20 -1.60 -8.22 12.32
N GLU A 21 -1.90 -9.52 12.39
CA GLU A 21 -1.31 -10.43 13.39
C GLU A 21 0.15 -10.78 13.06
N GLN A 22 0.48 -10.79 11.77
CA GLN A 22 1.81 -11.10 11.25
C GLN A 22 2.71 -9.87 11.11
N GLY A 23 2.14 -8.68 11.27
CA GLY A 23 2.80 -7.41 11.07
C GLY A 23 3.04 -7.09 9.60
N PHE A 24 3.58 -5.89 9.36
CA PHE A 24 3.85 -5.39 8.02
C PHE A 24 5.01 -6.13 7.36
N LYS A 25 4.76 -6.74 6.20
CA LYS A 25 5.76 -7.49 5.41
C LYS A 25 5.79 -6.95 3.99
N ALA A 26 6.64 -5.94 3.77
CA ALA A 26 6.75 -5.27 2.49
C ALA A 26 7.01 -6.26 1.33
N THR A 27 6.10 -6.25 0.37
CA THR A 27 6.30 -6.88 -0.95
C THR A 27 7.13 -5.96 -1.84
N ILE A 28 6.89 -4.65 -1.76
CA ILE A 28 7.67 -3.61 -2.45
C ILE A 28 8.29 -2.70 -1.39
N MET A 29 9.59 -2.45 -1.49
CA MET A 29 10.33 -1.57 -0.59
C MET A 29 10.90 -0.38 -1.37
N ILE A 30 11.02 0.77 -0.71
CA ILE A 30 11.68 1.98 -1.23
C ILE A 30 11.07 2.45 -2.57
N ASP A 31 9.74 2.53 -2.63
CA ASP A 31 9.05 3.19 -3.73
C ASP A 31 9.12 4.71 -3.55
N LYS A 32 9.71 5.42 -4.51
CA LYS A 32 9.85 6.88 -4.49
C LYS A 32 8.68 7.62 -5.16
N ASP A 33 7.85 6.94 -5.96
CA ASP A 33 6.69 7.56 -6.64
C ASP A 33 5.39 7.42 -5.81
N GLY A 34 5.33 6.44 -4.91
CA GLY A 34 4.16 6.19 -4.07
C GLY A 34 2.95 5.72 -4.88
N LYS A 35 3.20 5.08 -6.04
CA LYS A 35 2.16 4.56 -6.93
C LYS A 35 2.46 3.13 -7.29
N GLN A 36 1.48 2.25 -7.08
CA GLN A 36 1.60 0.84 -7.44
C GLN A 36 0.37 0.33 -8.18
N SER A 37 0.60 -0.71 -8.98
CA SER A 37 -0.46 -1.47 -9.64
C SER A 37 -0.27 -2.95 -9.30
N HIS A 38 -1.28 -3.56 -8.67
CA HIS A 38 -1.27 -4.97 -8.30
C HIS A 38 -2.54 -5.66 -8.80
N LYS A 39 -2.41 -6.90 -9.28
CA LYS A 39 -3.54 -7.69 -9.79
C LYS A 39 -4.00 -8.67 -8.71
N PHE A 40 -5.27 -8.56 -8.32
CA PHE A 40 -5.89 -9.44 -7.34
C PHE A 40 -6.80 -10.46 -8.03
N LYS A 41 -6.92 -11.64 -7.43
CA LYS A 41 -8.01 -12.59 -7.74
C LYS A 41 -9.28 -12.17 -6.99
N THR A 42 -10.40 -12.81 -7.29
CA THR A 42 -11.61 -12.71 -6.46
C THR A 42 -11.29 -13.06 -5.01
N GLY A 43 -11.76 -12.24 -4.06
CA GLY A 43 -11.48 -12.44 -2.64
C GLY A 43 -11.56 -11.15 -1.82
N SER A 44 -11.27 -11.27 -0.53
CA SER A 44 -11.10 -10.14 0.39
C SER A 44 -9.62 -10.02 0.76
N PHE A 45 -9.08 -8.82 0.75
CA PHE A 45 -7.68 -8.52 0.97
C PHE A 45 -7.53 -7.32 1.91
N GLN A 46 -6.48 -7.34 2.73
CA GLN A 46 -5.98 -6.15 3.40
C GLN A 46 -4.65 -5.79 2.74
N ILE A 47 -4.50 -4.52 2.39
CA ILE A 47 -3.29 -3.97 1.78
C ILE A 47 -2.80 -2.90 2.72
N ALA A 48 -1.52 -2.90 3.06
CA ALA A 48 -0.93 -1.84 3.86
C ALA A 48 0.09 -1.06 3.04
N VAL A 49 0.09 0.27 3.23
CA VAL A 49 1.15 1.15 2.76
C VAL A 49 1.80 1.80 3.97
N LYS A 50 3.11 1.66 4.07
CA LYS A 50 3.94 2.40 5.02
C LYS A 50 4.60 3.56 4.28
N VAL A 51 4.53 4.74 4.85
CA VAL A 51 5.20 5.95 4.35
C VAL A 51 6.25 6.35 5.36
N VAL A 52 7.47 6.63 4.91
CA VAL A 52 8.55 7.17 5.72
C VAL A 52 8.93 8.53 5.16
N ASP A 53 8.94 9.56 6.00
CA ASP A 53 9.41 10.89 5.61
C ASP A 53 10.93 11.04 5.78
N ASN A 54 11.45 12.19 5.34
CA ASN A 54 12.87 12.53 5.38
C ASN A 54 13.41 12.76 6.80
N ASP A 55 12.53 12.89 7.79
CA ASP A 55 12.88 12.92 9.21
C ASP A 55 12.86 11.51 9.83
N GLY A 56 12.50 10.48 9.06
CA GLY A 56 12.44 9.08 9.47
C GLY A 56 11.15 8.72 10.23
N LEU A 57 10.14 9.61 10.25
CA LEU A 57 8.85 9.30 10.84
C LEU A 57 8.05 8.40 9.92
N GLU A 58 7.35 7.42 10.50
CA GLU A 58 6.59 6.44 9.76
C GLU A 58 5.08 6.59 10.01
N SER A 59 4.29 6.42 8.95
CA SER A 59 2.84 6.23 9.03
C SER A 59 2.44 4.95 8.30
N LEU A 60 1.44 4.23 8.83
CA LEU A 60 0.88 3.02 8.24
C LEU A 60 -0.61 3.22 7.95
N GLU A 61 -1.01 2.97 6.70
CA GLU A 61 -2.41 3.02 6.29
C GLU A 61 -2.84 1.66 5.74
N VAL A 62 -4.06 1.22 6.08
CA VAL A 62 -4.59 -0.10 5.68
C VAL A 62 -5.84 0.05 4.83
N VAL A 63 -5.81 -0.50 3.63
CA VAL A 63 -6.91 -0.54 2.67
C VAL A 63 -7.53 -1.94 2.66
N TYR A 64 -8.84 -2.01 2.91
CA TYR A 64 -9.62 -3.23 2.80
C TYR A 64 -10.26 -3.32 1.41
N LEU A 65 -9.90 -4.34 0.64
CA LEU A 65 -10.37 -4.52 -0.73
C LEU A 65 -11.17 -5.82 -0.86
N LYS A 66 -12.38 -5.72 -1.40
CA LYS A 66 -13.17 -6.87 -1.83
C LYS A 66 -13.28 -6.90 -3.34
N VAL A 67 -12.71 -7.93 -3.96
CA VAL A 67 -12.80 -8.18 -5.41
C VAL A 67 -13.92 -9.19 -5.64
N ASN A 68 -15.01 -8.74 -6.27
CA ASN A 68 -16.12 -9.62 -6.63
C ASN A 68 -15.82 -10.36 -7.94
N GLY A 69 -16.14 -11.64 -8.00
CA GLY A 69 -16.05 -12.42 -9.23
C GLY A 69 -17.12 -12.00 -10.24
N LYS A 70 -16.88 -12.25 -11.53
CA LYS A 70 -17.95 -12.15 -12.52
C LYS A 70 -18.93 -13.29 -12.33
N VAL A 71 -20.22 -12.97 -12.19
CA VAL A 71 -21.30 -13.94 -12.39
C VAL A 71 -21.41 -14.15 -13.90
N THR A 72 -20.89 -15.25 -14.42
CA THR A 72 -21.22 -15.70 -15.77
C THR A 72 -22.51 -16.52 -15.67
N GLY A 73 -23.62 -15.89 -16.04
CA GLY A 73 -24.90 -16.57 -16.30
C GLY A 73 -24.99 -17.06 -17.73
#